data_AF-A0AAW7NJC7-F1
#
_entry.id   AF-A0AAW7NJC7-F1
#
_cell.length_a   1.000
_cell.length_b   1.000
_cell.length_c   1.000
_cell.angle_alpha   90.00
_cell.angle_beta   90.00
_cell.angle_gamma   90.00
#
_symmetry.space_group_name_H-M   'P 1'
#
loop_
_entity.id
_entity.type
_entity.pdbx_description
1 polymer ?
#
loop_
_entity_poly.entity_id
_entity_poly.type
_entity_poly.pdbx_seq_one_letter_code
_entity_poly.pdbx_strand_id
1 'polypeptide(L)'
;MSIEVKKEDIIQHGIETFRSLGAHYVCEVCIKSGNSCCFSCQHLQDGVGCRKRNTACTAWLCGIQGFLFDQIGLLDEWNRFWSEIPGQMFRRDITPDKVRIRSFIDTKKLNSRAGERLAERLKSYVQQGGDIGELECHLSKTYSKY
;
A
#
# COMPACT_ATOMS: atom_id res chain seq x y z
N MET A 1 -4.00 24.11 -11.01
CA MET A 1 -4.13 24.72 -9.68
C MET A 1 -3.66 23.70 -8.64
N SER A 2 -3.04 24.14 -7.56
CA SER A 2 -2.66 23.29 -6.41
C SER A 2 -3.48 23.68 -5.19
N ILE A 3 -3.79 22.72 -4.33
CA ILE A 3 -4.49 22.89 -3.06
C ILE A 3 -3.52 22.63 -1.90
N GLU A 4 -3.69 23.34 -0.79
CA GLU A 4 -2.95 23.08 0.46
C GLU A 4 -3.77 22.11 1.32
N VAL A 5 -3.14 21.04 1.77
CA VAL A 5 -3.78 19.96 2.54
C VAL A 5 -2.93 19.57 3.74
N LYS A 6 -3.55 19.02 4.78
CA LYS A 6 -2.80 18.52 5.95
C LYS A 6 -2.16 17.18 5.63
N LYS A 7 -1.02 16.92 6.26
CA LYS A 7 -0.31 15.64 6.20
C LYS A 7 -1.21 14.46 6.60
N GLU A 8 -1.99 14.63 7.66
CA GLU A 8 -2.90 13.60 8.16
C GLU A 8 -3.97 13.24 7.12
N ASP A 9 -4.49 14.24 6.40
CA ASP A 9 -5.49 14.03 5.35
C ASP A 9 -4.89 13.25 4.17
N ILE A 10 -3.61 13.48 3.82
CA ILE A 10 -2.89 12.72 2.80
C ILE A 10 -2.71 11.25 3.21
N ILE A 11 -2.29 11.01 4.46
CA ILE A 11 -2.14 9.64 4.99
C ILE A 11 -3.49 8.93 4.99
N GLN A 12 -4.53 9.59 5.48
CA GLN A 12 -5.89 9.05 5.54
C GLN A 12 -6.43 8.72 4.15
N HIS A 13 -6.23 9.62 3.17
CA HIS A 13 -6.61 9.39 1.77
C HIS A 13 -5.90 8.17 1.17
N GLY A 14 -4.60 8.02 1.44
CA GLY A 14 -3.84 6.84 1.03
C GLY A 14 -4.44 5.54 1.60
N ILE A 15 -4.74 5.53 2.90
CA ILE A 15 -5.37 4.39 3.58
C ILE A 15 -6.76 4.08 3.01
N GLU A 16 -7.56 5.10 2.74
CA GLU A 16 -8.87 4.95 2.12
C GLU A 16 -8.78 4.38 0.71
N THR A 17 -7.79 4.82 -0.07
CA THR A 17 -7.50 4.25 -1.39
C THR A 17 -7.23 2.75 -1.28
N PHE A 18 -6.37 2.31 -0.35
CA PHE A 18 -6.14 0.87 -0.12
C PHE A 18 -7.41 0.12 0.28
N ARG A 19 -8.26 0.72 1.14
CA ARG A 19 -9.52 0.10 1.56
C ARG A 19 -10.48 -0.06 0.39
N SER A 20 -10.67 0.98 -0.41
CA SER A 20 -11.54 0.97 -1.58
C SER A 20 -11.11 -0.04 -2.64
N LEU A 21 -9.82 -0.38 -2.69
CA LEU A 21 -9.27 -1.41 -3.59
C LEU A 21 -9.38 -2.84 -3.06
N GLY A 22 -9.81 -3.03 -1.81
CA GLY A 22 -9.79 -4.34 -1.18
C GLY A 22 -8.37 -4.82 -0.83
N ALA A 23 -7.37 -3.93 -0.83
CA ALA A 23 -5.98 -4.30 -0.51
C ALA A 23 -5.82 -4.78 0.93
N HIS A 24 -6.74 -4.41 1.83
CA HIS A 24 -6.77 -4.91 3.20
C HIS A 24 -7.06 -6.42 3.28
N TYR A 25 -7.88 -6.98 2.39
CA TYR A 25 -8.09 -8.44 2.30
C TYR A 25 -6.80 -9.16 1.88
N VAL A 26 -6.05 -8.57 0.96
CA VAL A 26 -4.75 -9.09 0.51
C VAL A 26 -3.73 -9.06 1.65
N CYS A 27 -3.65 -7.94 2.38
CA CYS A 27 -2.78 -7.82 3.55
C CYS A 27 -3.15 -8.83 4.64
N GLU A 28 -4.44 -9.11 4.86
CA GLU A 28 -4.89 -10.08 5.86
C GLU A 28 -4.36 -11.49 5.56
N VAL A 29 -4.39 -11.92 4.29
CA VAL A 29 -3.82 -13.21 3.88
C VAL A 29 -2.31 -13.24 4.14
N CYS A 30 -1.59 -12.20 3.74
CA CYS A 30 -0.14 -12.11 3.96
C CYS A 30 0.22 -12.20 5.45
N ILE A 31 -0.47 -11.44 6.31
CA ILE A 31 -0.25 -11.40 7.76
C ILE A 31 -0.53 -12.77 8.39
N LYS A 32 -1.64 -13.43 8.01
CA LYS A 32 -1.99 -14.76 8.51
C LYS A 32 -1.00 -15.84 8.08
N SER A 33 -0.32 -15.65 6.95
CA SER A 33 0.76 -16.51 6.48
C SER A 33 2.14 -16.17 7.08
N GLY A 34 2.20 -15.31 8.10
CA GLY A 34 3.45 -14.93 8.76
C GLY A 34 4.31 -13.93 7.99
N ASN A 35 3.77 -13.32 6.93
CA ASN A 35 4.48 -12.33 6.13
C ASN A 35 3.99 -10.90 6.43
N SER A 36 4.89 -9.93 6.40
CA SER A 36 4.55 -8.52 6.60
C SER A 36 5.51 -7.62 5.84
N CYS A 37 4.94 -6.77 4.98
CA CYS A 37 5.69 -5.70 4.33
C CYS A 37 6.31 -4.70 5.33
N CYS A 38 5.83 -4.68 6.58
CA CYS A 38 6.36 -3.84 7.65
C CYS A 38 7.42 -4.55 8.52
N PHE A 39 8.07 -5.61 8.02
CA PHE A 39 9.06 -6.37 8.78
C PHE A 39 10.12 -5.47 9.44
N SER A 40 10.38 -5.73 10.73
CA SER A 40 11.26 -4.92 11.61
C SER A 40 10.80 -3.48 11.90
N CYS A 41 9.55 -3.12 11.63
CA CYS A 41 8.98 -1.86 12.08
C CYS A 41 8.51 -1.96 13.55
N GLN A 42 8.88 -0.99 14.39
CA GLN A 42 8.43 -0.93 15.80
C GLN A 42 6.90 -0.79 15.95
N HIS A 43 6.19 -0.44 14.87
CA HIS A 43 4.74 -0.32 14.84
C HIS A 43 4.04 -1.53 14.22
N LEU A 44 4.79 -2.59 13.86
CA LEU A 44 4.23 -3.86 13.44
C LEU A 44 3.83 -4.68 14.68
N GLN A 45 2.61 -5.17 14.69
CA GLN A 45 2.15 -6.16 15.67
C GLN A 45 1.90 -7.49 14.95
N ASP A 46 2.47 -8.57 15.48
CA ASP A 46 2.35 -9.91 14.91
C ASP A 46 0.89 -10.35 14.83
N GLY A 47 0.51 -10.95 13.70
CA GLY A 47 -0.86 -11.37 13.41
C GLY A 47 -1.88 -10.23 13.22
N VAL A 48 -1.50 -8.96 13.41
CA VAL A 48 -2.38 -7.80 13.30
C VAL A 48 -1.97 -6.85 12.16
N GLY A 49 -0.67 -6.67 11.95
CA GLY A 49 -0.13 -5.73 10.96
C GLY A 49 0.28 -4.37 11.55
N CYS A 50 0.51 -3.40 10.68
CA CYS A 50 0.98 -2.07 11.05
C CYS A 50 -0.07 -1.28 11.85
N ARG A 51 0.32 -0.76 13.01
CA ARG A 51 -0.54 0.03 13.92
C ARG A 51 -0.44 1.54 13.70
N LYS A 52 0.61 2.01 13.02
CA LYS A 52 0.83 3.45 12.75
C LYS A 52 1.49 3.64 11.39
N ARG A 53 0.74 4.26 10.47
CA ARG A 53 1.27 4.68 9.18
C ARG A 53 1.68 6.14 9.18
N ASN A 54 2.66 6.44 8.35
CA ASN A 54 3.19 7.77 8.05
C ASN A 54 3.16 7.94 6.51
N THR A 55 3.55 9.09 5.97
CA THR A 55 3.47 9.30 4.51
C THR A 55 4.34 8.30 3.74
N ALA A 56 5.57 8.05 4.20
CA ALA A 56 6.50 7.17 3.53
C ALA A 56 6.01 5.71 3.44
N CYS A 57 5.52 5.13 4.55
CA CYS A 57 5.00 3.77 4.53
C CYS A 57 3.57 3.68 3.99
N THR A 58 2.87 4.80 3.85
CA THR A 58 1.60 4.83 3.10
C THR A 58 1.88 4.83 1.61
N ALA A 59 2.85 5.63 1.14
CA ALA A 59 3.22 5.75 -0.27
C ALA A 59 3.85 4.50 -0.85
N TRP A 60 4.69 3.81 -0.07
CA TRP A 60 5.38 2.62 -0.51
C TRP A 60 4.42 1.44 -0.65
N LEU A 61 4.46 0.81 -1.82
CA LEU A 61 3.75 -0.43 -2.12
C LEU A 61 4.73 -1.59 -1.97
N CYS A 62 4.32 -2.63 -1.23
CA CYS A 62 4.98 -3.93 -1.32
C CYS A 62 4.75 -4.54 -2.72
N GLY A 63 5.52 -5.54 -3.12
CA GLY A 63 5.43 -6.19 -4.43
C GLY A 63 4.02 -6.65 -4.79
N ILE A 64 3.33 -7.32 -3.87
CA ILE A 64 1.94 -7.76 -4.06
C ILE A 64 0.97 -6.58 -4.20
N GLN A 65 1.16 -5.51 -3.43
CA GLN A 65 0.35 -4.29 -3.55
C GLN A 65 0.63 -3.57 -4.87
N GLY A 66 1.88 -3.49 -5.29
CA GLY A 66 2.28 -2.94 -6.58
C GLY A 66 1.65 -3.70 -7.74
N PHE A 67 1.67 -5.04 -7.68
CA PHE A 67 0.94 -5.89 -8.62
C PHE A 67 -0.55 -5.59 -8.63
N LEU A 68 -1.21 -5.51 -7.46
CA LEU A 68 -2.65 -5.17 -7.40
C LEU A 68 -2.95 -3.83 -8.07
N PHE A 69 -2.15 -2.80 -7.78
CA PHE A 69 -2.32 -1.46 -8.34
C PHE A 69 -2.08 -1.42 -9.85
N ASP A 70 -1.13 -2.20 -10.35
CA ASP A 70 -0.86 -2.35 -11.77
C ASP A 70 -2.04 -3.00 -12.51
N GLN A 71 -2.55 -4.11 -11.97
CA GLN A 71 -3.65 -4.87 -12.59
C GLN A 71 -4.95 -4.09 -12.75
N ILE A 72 -5.12 -2.99 -12.00
CA ILE A 72 -6.28 -2.09 -12.10
C ILE A 72 -5.96 -0.76 -12.79
N GLY A 73 -4.73 -0.59 -13.28
CA GLY A 73 -4.27 0.63 -13.96
C GLY A 73 -4.05 1.85 -13.04
N LEU A 74 -3.93 1.65 -11.72
CA LEU A 74 -3.79 2.74 -10.74
C LEU A 74 -2.32 3.02 -10.36
N LEU A 75 -1.39 2.11 -10.66
CA LEU A 75 0.00 2.22 -10.21
C LEU A 75 0.67 3.54 -10.61
N ASP A 76 0.48 3.99 -11.84
CA ASP A 76 1.06 5.25 -12.32
C ASP A 76 0.45 6.48 -11.65
N GLU A 77 -0.87 6.48 -11.45
CA GLU A 77 -1.55 7.58 -10.76
C GLU A 77 -1.12 7.66 -9.30
N TRP A 78 -1.03 6.52 -8.63
CA TRP A 78 -0.50 6.40 -7.27
C TRP A 78 0.91 6.97 -7.17
N ASN A 79 1.79 6.54 -8.07
CA ASN A 79 3.17 7.00 -8.13
C ASN A 79 3.28 8.50 -8.39
N ARG A 80 2.45 9.06 -9.29
CA ARG A 80 2.40 10.50 -9.55
C ARG A 80 1.92 11.27 -8.33
N PHE A 81 0.83 10.84 -7.70
CA PHE A 81 0.31 11.47 -6.50
C PHE A 81 1.37 11.55 -5.39
N TRP A 82 2.01 10.42 -5.08
CA TRP A 82 3.03 10.39 -4.03
C TRP A 82 4.33 11.11 -4.44
N SER A 83 4.64 11.27 -5.73
CA SER A 83 5.80 12.08 -6.14
C SER A 83 5.67 13.57 -5.78
N GLU A 84 4.44 14.05 -5.55
CA GLU A 84 4.19 15.44 -5.13
C GLU A 84 4.40 15.65 -3.63
N ILE A 85 4.45 14.58 -2.83
CA ILE A 85 4.54 14.68 -1.36
C ILE A 85 6.01 14.72 -0.92
N PRO A 86 6.54 15.84 -0.40
CA PRO A 86 7.94 15.94 0.00
C PRO A 86 8.19 15.20 1.32
N GLY A 87 9.47 14.92 1.62
CA GLY A 87 9.86 14.44 2.95
C GLY A 87 9.56 12.96 3.24
N GLN A 88 9.13 12.20 2.24
CA GLN A 88 9.09 10.74 2.30
C GLN A 88 10.52 10.19 2.29
N MET A 89 10.89 9.44 3.32
CA MET A 89 12.17 8.74 3.42
C MET A 89 11.95 7.29 3.82
N PHE A 90 12.88 6.39 3.50
CA PHE A 90 12.75 4.99 3.90
C PHE A 90 12.65 4.87 5.43
N ARG A 91 11.48 4.45 5.93
CA ARG A 91 11.14 4.32 7.37
C ARG A 91 11.27 5.61 8.19
N ARG A 92 11.37 6.78 7.56
CA ARG A 92 11.36 8.10 8.19
C ARG A 92 10.39 9.02 7.46
N ASP A 93 9.69 9.86 8.19
CA ASP A 93 8.73 10.79 7.61
C ASP A 93 8.99 12.18 8.17
N ILE A 94 9.57 13.04 7.32
CA ILE A 94 9.80 14.46 7.59
C ILE A 94 8.87 15.35 6.76
N THR A 95 7.76 14.78 6.27
CA THR A 95 6.75 15.52 5.52
C THR A 95 6.24 16.66 6.39
N PRO A 96 6.18 17.90 5.87
CA PRO A 96 5.61 19.04 6.60
C PRO A 96 4.14 18.82 6.94
N ASP A 97 3.66 19.49 7.99
CA ASP A 97 2.26 19.39 8.44
C ASP A 97 1.26 19.81 7.35
N LYS A 98 1.70 20.65 6.41
CA LYS A 98 0.92 21.09 5.26
C LYS A 98 1.70 20.88 3.97
N VAL A 99 1.04 20.31 2.97
CA VAL A 99 1.63 19.99 1.67
C VAL A 99 0.73 20.57 0.57
N ARG A 100 1.35 21.00 -0.54
CA ARG A 100 0.60 21.42 -1.74
C ARG A 100 0.55 20.27 -2.73
N ILE A 101 -0.65 19.88 -3.13
CA ILE A 101 -0.91 18.83 -4.12
C ILE A 101 -1.80 19.37 -5.25
N ARG A 102 -1.79 18.73 -6.41
CA ARG A 102 -2.70 19.09 -7.51
C ARG A 102 -4.12 18.61 -7.25
N SER A 103 -4.26 17.34 -6.88
CA SER A 103 -5.55 16.70 -6.60
C SER A 103 -5.34 15.37 -5.88
N PHE A 104 -6.36 14.92 -5.16
CA PHE A 104 -6.42 13.56 -4.65
C PHE A 104 -6.78 12.56 -5.75
N ILE A 105 -6.38 11.30 -5.57
CA ILE A 105 -6.81 10.16 -6.39
C ILE A 105 -8.32 9.98 -6.23
N ASP A 106 -9.05 9.80 -7.33
CA ASP A 106 -10.51 9.64 -7.30
C ASP A 106 -10.93 8.23 -6.82
N THR A 107 -11.16 8.10 -5.51
CA THR A 107 -11.53 6.83 -4.88
C THR A 107 -12.94 6.36 -5.24
N LYS A 108 -13.81 7.21 -5.79
CA LYS A 108 -15.20 6.85 -6.14
C LYS A 108 -15.29 5.86 -7.30
N LYS A 109 -14.26 5.83 -8.16
CA LYS A 109 -14.15 4.92 -9.30
C LYS A 109 -13.55 3.56 -8.92
N LEU A 110 -13.00 3.45 -7.71
CA LEU A 110 -12.34 2.25 -7.23
C LEU A 110 -13.37 1.24 -6.73
N ASN A 111 -13.05 -0.05 -6.90
CA ASN A 111 -13.84 -1.14 -6.37
C ASN A 111 -12.95 -2.19 -5.70
N SER A 112 -13.51 -2.87 -4.70
CA SER A 112 -12.78 -3.85 -3.88
C SER A 112 -12.62 -5.21 -4.56
N ARG A 113 -13.32 -5.47 -5.67
CA ARG A 113 -13.40 -6.80 -6.30
C ARG A 113 -12.03 -7.31 -6.74
N ALA A 114 -11.15 -6.43 -7.21
CA ALA A 114 -9.80 -6.82 -7.61
C ALA A 114 -8.99 -7.32 -6.41
N GLY A 115 -9.02 -6.58 -5.29
CA GLY A 115 -8.37 -6.99 -4.05
C GLY A 115 -8.96 -8.27 -3.45
N GLU A 116 -10.28 -8.42 -3.46
CA GLU A 116 -10.96 -9.65 -3.01
C GLU A 116 -10.54 -10.87 -3.83
N ARG A 117 -10.57 -10.76 -5.16
CA ARG A 117 -10.14 -11.86 -6.05
C ARG A 117 -8.68 -12.22 -5.87
N LEU A 118 -7.81 -11.23 -5.69
CA LEU A 118 -6.41 -11.47 -5.42
C LEU A 118 -6.22 -12.16 -4.05
N ALA A 119 -6.96 -11.73 -3.03
CA ALA A 119 -6.92 -12.35 -1.72
C ALA A 119 -7.33 -13.84 -1.78
N GLU A 120 -8.41 -14.18 -2.51
CA GLU A 120 -8.81 -15.58 -2.71
C GLU A 120 -7.74 -16.40 -3.43
N ARG A 121 -7.11 -15.84 -4.48
CA ARG A 121 -6.00 -16.51 -5.17
C ARG A 121 -4.81 -16.74 -4.24
N LEU A 122 -4.47 -15.78 -3.40
CA LEU A 122 -3.39 -15.93 -2.42
C LEU A 122 -3.74 -16.98 -1.35
N LYS A 123 -4.99 -17.05 -0.89
CA LYS A 123 -5.43 -18.12 0.03
C LYS A 123 -5.24 -19.50 -0.60
N SER A 124 -5.68 -19.69 -1.84
CA SER A 124 -5.48 -20.96 -2.56
C SER A 124 -4.00 -21.28 -2.77
N TYR A 125 -3.19 -20.28 -3.10
CA TYR A 125 -1.73 -20.46 -3.26
C TYR A 125 -1.08 -20.96 -1.97
N VAL A 126 -1.41 -20.36 -0.81
CA VAL A 126 -0.89 -20.80 0.51
C VAL A 126 -1.38 -22.19 0.87
N GLN A 127 -2.65 -22.50 0.62
CA GLN A 127 -3.22 -23.84 0.88
C GLN A 127 -2.53 -24.94 0.07
N GLN A 128 -1.97 -24.59 -1.09
CA GLN A 128 -1.20 -25.48 -1.95
C GLN A 128 0.29 -25.55 -1.56
N GLY A 129 0.70 -24.93 -0.45
CA GLY A 129 2.07 -24.90 0.03
C GLY A 129 2.93 -23.77 -0.54
N GLY A 130 2.31 -22.76 -1.16
CA GLY A 130 3.01 -21.59 -1.69
C GLY A 130 3.55 -20.67 -0.59
N ASP A 131 4.74 -20.10 -0.82
CA ASP A 131 5.40 -19.16 0.07
C ASP A 131 5.11 -17.70 -0.34
N ILE A 132 4.33 -16.98 0.47
CA ILE A 132 4.03 -15.56 0.22
C ILE A 132 5.29 -14.70 0.27
N GLY A 133 6.26 -15.04 1.12
CA GLY A 133 7.55 -14.35 1.22
C GLY A 133 8.32 -14.41 -0.09
N GLU A 134 8.39 -15.60 -0.71
CA GLU A 134 9.03 -15.79 -2.00
C GLU A 134 8.29 -15.02 -3.12
N LEU A 135 6.96 -15.12 -3.15
CA LEU A 135 6.13 -14.40 -4.11
C LEU A 135 6.31 -12.87 -3.99
N GLU A 136 6.29 -12.35 -2.77
CA GLU A 136 6.53 -10.94 -2.48
C GLU A 136 7.93 -10.51 -2.93
N CYS A 137 8.96 -11.32 -2.65
CA CYS A 137 10.34 -11.06 -3.11
C CYS A 137 10.47 -11.08 -4.65
N HIS A 138 9.70 -11.92 -5.33
CA HIS A 138 9.66 -11.95 -6.78
C HIS A 138 8.98 -10.70 -7.35
N LEU A 139 7.80 -10.34 -6.83
CA LEU A 139 7.03 -9.20 -7.30
C LEU A 139 7.71 -7.86 -6.96
N SER A 140 8.40 -7.77 -5.82
CA SER A 140 9.11 -6.55 -5.42
C SER A 140 10.20 -6.16 -6.43
N LYS A 141 10.85 -7.12 -7.11
CA LYS A 141 11.81 -6.84 -8.19
C LYS A 141 11.20 -6.09 -9.37
N THR A 142 9.89 -6.24 -9.58
CA THR A 142 9.16 -5.59 -10.68
C THR A 142 8.48 -4.30 -10.21
N TYR A 143 7.87 -4.34 -9.03
CA TYR A 143 6.94 -3.27 -8.60
C TYR A 143 7.43 -2.43 -7.42
N SER A 144 8.38 -2.90 -6.61
CA SER A 144 8.93 -2.08 -5.52
C SER A 144 9.88 -1.05 -6.11
N LYS A 145 9.70 0.21 -5.70
CA LYS A 145 10.62 1.32 -6.02
C LYS A 145 11.80 1.44 -5.06
N TYR A 146 11.93 0.50 -4.11
CA TYR A 146 12.97 0.44 -3.09
C TYR A 146 13.43 -1.00 -2.88
#